data_AF-A0AAU7LZM1-F1
#
_entry.id   AF-A0AAU7LZM1-F1
#
_cell.length_a   1.000
_cell.length_b   1.000
_cell.length_c   1.000
_cell.angle_alpha   90.00
_cell.angle_beta   90.00
_cell.angle_gamma   90.00
#
_symmetry.space_group_name_H-M   'P 1'
#
loop_
_entity.id
_entity.type
_entity.pdbx_description
1 polymer ?
#
loop_
_entity_poly.entity_id
_entity_poly.type
_entity_poly.pdbx_seq_one_letter_code
_entity_poly.pdbx_strand_id
1 'polypeptide(L)'
;MNGKAIVLDANILIRAVLGQRVRQLLLEHASNVKFFAPDVAYADARKYLPALLEKRGINGAAALTVLDTLEAIVRPLEFDLYAGLQHQALQGFGV
;
A
#
# COMPACT_ATOMS: atom_id res chain seq x y z
N MET A 1 -24.49 -7.55 -5.64
CA MET A 1 -23.51 -7.25 -4.56
C MET A 1 -22.51 -6.25 -5.12
N ASN A 2 -22.61 -4.97 -4.72
CA ASN A 2 -21.71 -3.92 -5.21
C ASN A 2 -20.46 -3.90 -4.30
N GLY A 3 -19.44 -4.70 -4.64
CA GLY A 3 -18.19 -4.72 -3.88
C GLY A 3 -17.46 -3.38 -4.03
N LYS A 4 -17.10 -2.75 -2.92
CA LYS A 4 -16.33 -1.49 -2.95
C LYS A 4 -14.86 -1.80 -3.25
N ALA A 5 -14.21 -0.94 -4.02
CA ALA A 5 -12.77 -0.99 -4.26
C ALA A 5 -12.11 0.25 -3.64
N ILE A 6 -10.97 0.06 -3.00
CA ILE A 6 -10.19 1.15 -2.39
C ILE A 6 -8.74 1.02 -2.84
N VAL A 7 -8.17 2.13 -3.33
CA VAL A 7 -6.75 2.25 -3.67
C VAL A 7 -6.02 2.87 -2.48
N LEU A 8 -4.92 2.25 -2.06
CA LEU A 8 -4.11 2.61 -0.92
C LEU A 8 -2.81 3.26 -1.37
N ASP A 9 -2.38 4.26 -0.60
CA ASP A 9 -1.10 4.95 -0.78
C ASP A 9 0.04 4.23 0.00
N ALA A 10 1.29 4.56 -0.32
CA ALA A 10 2.48 4.07 0.37
C ALA A 10 2.39 4.27 1.89
N ASN A 11 1.85 5.41 2.35
CA ASN A 11 1.68 5.69 3.77
C ASN A 11 0.75 4.69 4.48
N ILE A 12 -0.27 4.19 3.79
CA ILE A 12 -1.18 3.20 4.35
C ILE A 12 -0.51 1.82 4.39
N LEU A 13 0.25 1.45 3.36
CA LEU A 13 1.04 0.21 3.34
C LEU A 13 2.06 0.20 4.49
N ILE A 14 2.82 1.28 4.67
CA ILE A 14 3.79 1.42 5.76
C ILE A 14 3.10 1.27 7.12
N ARG A 15 1.93 1.89 7.31
CA ARG A 15 1.16 1.77 8.56
C ARG A 15 0.57 0.37 8.77
N ALA A 16 0.25 -0.37 7.72
CA ALA A 16 -0.21 -1.75 7.81
C ALA A 16 0.92 -2.73 8.21
N VAL A 17 2.15 -2.43 7.78
CA VAL A 17 3.33 -3.20 8.18
C VAL A 17 3.71 -2.91 9.63
N LEU A 18 3.83 -1.62 10.00
CA LEU A 18 4.35 -1.19 11.29
C LEU A 18 3.30 -1.23 12.42
N GLY A 19 2.03 -1.04 12.09
CA GLY A 19 0.94 -0.86 13.06
C GLY A 19 -0.09 -1.98 13.01
N GLN A 20 -0.80 -2.17 14.13
CA GLN A 20 -1.87 -3.18 14.25
C GLN A 20 -3.20 -2.69 13.64
N ARG A 21 -3.54 -1.42 13.86
CA ARG A 21 -4.86 -0.87 13.52
C ARG A 21 -5.19 -0.96 12.03
N VAL A 22 -4.28 -0.50 11.16
CA VAL A 22 -4.52 -0.53 9.70
C VAL A 22 -4.58 -1.98 9.21
N ARG A 23 -3.68 -2.85 9.68
CA ARG A 23 -3.71 -4.27 9.34
C ARG A 23 -5.03 -4.95 9.71
N GLN A 24 -5.53 -4.68 10.91
CA GLN A 24 -6.82 -5.24 11.37
C GLN A 24 -7.98 -4.75 10.49
N LEU A 25 -8.03 -3.46 10.16
CA LEU A 25 -9.08 -2.92 9.28
C LEU A 25 -9.05 -3.55 7.88
N LEU A 26 -7.86 -3.79 7.32
CA LEU A 26 -7.73 -4.46 6.03
C LEU A 26 -8.25 -5.90 6.11
N LEU A 27 -7.91 -6.65 7.15
CA LEU A 27 -8.36 -8.02 7.35
C LEU A 27 -9.87 -8.11 7.59
N GLU A 28 -10.43 -7.25 8.43
CA GLU A 28 -11.85 -7.20 8.77
C GLU A 28 -12.72 -6.96 7.52
N HIS A 29 -12.25 -6.12 6.61
CA HIS A 29 -13.00 -5.73 5.42
C HIS A 29 -12.62 -6.49 4.14
N ALA A 30 -11.60 -7.35 4.15
CA ALA A 30 -11.10 -8.06 2.97
C ALA A 30 -12.16 -8.92 2.26
N SER A 31 -13.20 -9.36 2.97
CA SER A 31 -14.31 -10.14 2.42
C SER A 31 -15.28 -9.31 1.56
N ASN A 32 -15.38 -8.00 1.84
CA ASN A 32 -16.40 -7.12 1.24
C ASN A 32 -15.79 -5.95 0.44
N VAL A 33 -14.50 -5.68 0.63
CA VAL A 33 -13.76 -4.58 0.00
C VAL A 33 -12.53 -5.14 -0.70
N LYS A 34 -12.35 -4.76 -1.97
CA LYS A 34 -11.13 -5.06 -2.71
C LYS A 34 -10.12 -3.93 -2.48
N PHE A 35 -8.97 -4.27 -1.92
CA PHE A 35 -7.89 -3.32 -1.74
C PHE A 35 -6.85 -3.43 -2.85
N PHE A 36 -6.38 -2.29 -3.28
CA PHE A 36 -5.36 -2.16 -4.31
C PHE A 36 -4.31 -1.14 -3.90
N ALA A 37 -3.09 -1.23 -4.43
CA ALA A 37 -2.12 -0.15 -4.35
C ALA A 37 -1.30 -0.09 -5.64
N PRO A 38 -0.95 1.10 -6.15
CA PRO A 38 -0.04 1.21 -7.30
C PRO A 38 1.31 0.55 -7.02
N ASP A 39 1.97 0.03 -8.06
CA ASP A 39 3.32 -0.53 -7.93
C ASP A 39 4.32 0.47 -7.31
N VAL A 40 4.19 1.76 -7.62
CA VAL A 40 5.01 2.85 -7.06
C VAL A 40 4.81 3.00 -5.56
N ALA A 41 3.60 2.75 -5.04
CA ALA A 41 3.33 2.80 -3.60
C ALA A 41 4.04 1.65 -2.86
N TYR A 42 4.09 0.46 -3.48
CA TYR A 42 4.87 -0.67 -2.98
C TYR A 42 6.38 -0.41 -3.05
N ALA A 43 6.86 0.18 -4.15
CA ALA A 43 8.27 0.55 -4.30
C ALA A 43 8.70 1.57 -3.23
N ASP A 44 7.89 2.59 -2.99
CA ASP A 44 8.12 3.57 -1.92
C ASP A 44 8.11 2.90 -0.54
N ALA A 45 7.14 2.03 -0.25
CA ALA A 45 7.10 1.31 1.02
C ALA A 45 8.37 0.45 1.23
N ARG A 46 8.83 -0.28 0.20
CA ARG A 46 10.09 -1.05 0.23
C ARG A 46 11.31 -0.18 0.49
N LYS A 47 11.35 1.02 -0.08
CA LYS A 47 12.43 2.00 0.12
C LYS A 47 12.45 2.57 1.54
N TYR A 48 11.31 2.94 2.09
CA TYR A 48 11.25 3.68 3.36
C TYR A 48 11.19 2.79 4.60
N LEU A 49 10.59 1.60 4.54
CA LEU A 49 10.43 0.73 5.70
C LEU A 49 11.74 0.36 6.41
N PRO A 50 12.81 -0.09 5.71
CA PRO A 50 14.06 -0.44 6.37
C PRO A 50 14.66 0.76 7.11
N ALA A 51 14.76 1.91 6.42
CA ALA A 51 15.33 3.12 7.00
C ALA A 51 14.54 3.65 8.21
N LEU A 52 13.21 3.48 8.24
CA LEU A 52 12.37 3.85 9.39
C LEU A 52 12.62 2.97 10.62
N LEU A 53 12.94 1.70 10.42
CA LEU A 53 13.17 0.72 11.48
C LEU A 53 14.60 0.70 11.98
N GLU A 54 15.57 0.85 11.09
CA GLU A 54 17.00 0.94 11.44
C GLU A 54 17.28 2.13 12.35
N LYS A 55 16.60 3.27 12.12
CA LYS A 55 16.62 4.43 13.04
C LYS A 55 16.17 4.12 14.47
N ARG A 56 15.52 2.97 14.68
CA ARG A 56 15.03 2.48 15.98
C ARG A 56 15.77 1.21 16.44
N GLY A 57 16.84 0.81 15.75
CA GLY A 57 17.60 -0.41 16.05
C GLY A 57 16.86 -1.72 15.72
N ILE A 58 15.82 -1.66 14.89
CA ILE A 58 15.01 -2.82 14.51
C ILE A 58 15.45 -3.29 13.12
N ASN A 59 15.54 -4.61 12.93
CA ASN A 59 15.87 -5.21 11.63
C ASN A 59 14.78 -4.92 10.59
N GLY A 60 15.13 -4.16 9.55
CA GLY A 60 14.23 -3.78 8.45
C GLY A 60 13.79 -4.93 7.56
N ALA A 61 14.53 -6.04 7.50
CA ALA A 61 14.22 -7.17 6.63
C ALA A 61 12.87 -7.83 6.99
N ALA A 62 12.56 -7.95 8.28
CA ALA A 62 11.29 -8.51 8.74
C ALA A 62 10.09 -7.69 8.25
N ALA A 63 10.23 -6.37 8.14
CA ALA A 63 9.16 -5.51 7.64
C ALA A 63 8.93 -5.66 6.14
N LEU A 64 9.98 -5.95 5.36
CA LEU A 64 9.84 -6.27 3.94
C LEU A 64 9.09 -7.59 3.76
N THR A 65 9.39 -8.62 4.56
CA THR A 65 8.63 -9.87 4.54
C THR A 65 7.14 -9.65 4.84
N VAL A 66 6.83 -8.82 5.84
CA VAL A 66 5.43 -8.47 6.14
C VAL A 66 4.78 -7.72 4.98
N LEU A 67 5.51 -6.79 4.34
CA LEU A 67 5.02 -6.08 3.17
C LEU A 67 4.71 -7.03 2.01
N ASP A 68 5.57 -8.02 1.74
CA ASP A 68 5.34 -9.01 0.69
C ASP A 68 4.09 -9.85 0.98
N THR A 69 3.86 -10.25 2.25
CA THR A 69 2.64 -10.97 2.62
C THR A 69 1.37 -10.12 2.51
N LEU A 70 1.50 -8.79 2.55
CA LEU A 70 0.37 -7.86 2.46
C LEU A 70 -0.24 -7.85 1.04
N GLU A 71 0.52 -8.25 0.01
CA GLU A 71 0.06 -8.32 -1.38
C GLU A 71 -1.11 -9.31 -1.56
N ALA A 72 -1.23 -10.31 -0.69
CA ALA A 72 -2.37 -11.24 -0.68
C ALA A 72 -3.71 -10.57 -0.32
N ILE A 73 -3.65 -9.41 0.36
CA ILE A 73 -4.83 -8.65 0.81
C ILE A 73 -4.99 -7.37 -0.03
N VAL A 74 -3.88 -6.66 -0.27
CA VAL A 74 -3.83 -5.41 -1.03
C VAL A 74 -3.12 -5.66 -2.35
N ARG A 75 -3.88 -5.89 -3.42
CA ARG A 75 -3.28 -6.31 -4.69
C ARG A 75 -2.53 -5.15 -5.37
N PRO A 76 -1.31 -5.37 -5.86
CA PRO A 76 -0.64 -4.37 -6.67
C PRO A 76 -1.42 -4.11 -7.97
N LEU A 77 -1.50 -2.85 -8.37
CA LEU A 77 -1.96 -2.44 -9.70
C LEU A 77 -0.74 -2.14 -10.55
N GLU A 78 -0.69 -2.75 -11.72
CA GLU A 78 0.32 -2.44 -12.74
C GLU A 78 0.09 -1.05 -13.33
N PHE A 79 1.18 -0.38 -13.68
CA PHE A 79 1.19 0.95 -14.28
C PHE A 79 0.16 1.15 -15.39
N ASP A 80 0.04 0.19 -16.31
CA ASP A 80 -0.87 0.28 -17.46
C ASP A 80 -2.35 0.44 -17.05
N LEU A 81 -2.73 -0.07 -15.87
CA LEU A 81 -4.10 0.03 -15.36
C LEU A 81 -4.44 1.41 -14.79
N TYR A 82 -3.45 2.23 -14.41
CA TYR A 82 -3.67 3.54 -13.80
C TYR A 82 -2.97 4.71 -14.52
N ALA A 83 -2.18 4.46 -15.55
CA ALA A 83 -1.47 5.49 -16.33
C ALA A 83 -2.41 6.58 -16.87
N GLY A 84 -3.60 6.20 -17.34
CA GLY A 84 -4.63 7.14 -17.81
C GLY A 84 -5.22 8.01 -16.69
N LEU A 85 -5.30 7.48 -15.47
CA LEU A 85 -5.80 8.21 -14.30
C LEU A 85 -4.75 9.18 -13.74
N GLN A 86 -3.46 8.87 -13.89
CA GLN A 86 -2.37 9.76 -13.47
C GLN A 86 -2.46 11.11 -14.19
N HIS A 87 -2.74 11.11 -15.49
CA HIS A 87 -2.89 12.35 -16.25
C HIS A 87 -4.08 13.19 -15.76
N GLN A 88 -5.21 12.56 -15.43
CA GLN A 88 -6.37 13.26 -14.87
C GLN A 88 -6.10 13.79 -13.46
N ALA A 89 -5.38 13.03 -12.63
CA ALA A 89 -4.98 13.47 -11.29
C ALA A 89 -4.07 14.71 -11.38
N LEU A 90 -3.03 14.68 -12.23
CA LEU A 90 -2.10 15.80 -12.42
C LEU A 90 -2.80 17.06 -12.95
N GLN A 91 -3.75 16.94 -13.86
CA GLN A 91 -4.55 18.07 -14.34
C GLN A 91 -5.40 18.71 -13.24
N GLY A 92 -5.86 17.92 -12.27
CA GLY A 92 -6.57 18.42 -11.08
C GLY A 92 -5.68 19.17 -10.08
N PHE A 93 -4.36 18.98 -10.14
CA PHE A 93 -3.37 19.69 -9.33
C PHE A 93 -2.76 20.92 -10.01
N GLY A 94 -3.21 21.28 -11.23
CA GLY A 94 -2.83 22.52 -11.90
C GLY A 94 -1.33 22.65 -12.16
N VAL A 95 -0.72 21.62 -12.76
CA VAL A 95 0.64 21.66 -13.32
C VAL A 95 0.59 21.57 -14.84
#